data_AF-A0A6J3M0C8-F1
#
_entry.id   AF-A0A6J3M0C8-F1
#
_cell.length_a   1.000
_cell.length_b   1.000
_cell.length_c   1.000
_cell.angle_alpha   90.00
_cell.angle_beta   90.00
_cell.angle_gamma   90.00
#
_symmetry.space_group_name_H-M   'P 1'
#
loop_
_entity.id
_entity.type
_entity.pdbx_description
1 polymer ?
#
loop_
_entity_poly.entity_id
_entity_poly.type
_entity_poly.pdbx_seq_one_letter_code
_entity_poly.pdbx_strand_id
1 'polypeptide(L)'
;MLEKIPYHPAAAPSHPKAAEWTPKFLYRDPADPPKVTIRDDFYGTRRKLRIGVLGAGISGIDFLHHLTENIPAESYEVVVYDKNEDVGGVVCRWVLIYV
;
A
#
# COMPACT_ATOMS: atom_id res chain seq x y z
N MET A 1 4.62 -12.72 -37.87
CA MET A 1 4.82 -14.07 -37.29
C MET A 1 5.82 -13.90 -36.16
N LEU A 2 5.53 -14.41 -34.96
CA LEU A 2 6.40 -14.21 -33.80
C LEU A 2 7.71 -14.98 -33.96
N GLU A 3 8.84 -14.32 -33.72
CA GLU A 3 10.16 -14.93 -33.75
C GLU A 3 10.53 -15.49 -32.38
N LYS A 4 11.07 -16.71 -32.35
CA LYS A 4 11.51 -17.37 -31.11
C LYS A 4 12.96 -16.99 -30.83
N ILE A 5 13.20 -16.22 -29.77
CA ILE A 5 14.55 -15.80 -29.34
C ILE A 5 14.97 -16.55 -28.07
N PRO A 6 16.23 -17.02 -27.95
CA PRO A 6 16.71 -17.64 -26.73
C PRO A 6 16.78 -16.61 -25.59
N TYR A 7 16.24 -16.95 -24.42
CA TYR A 7 16.24 -16.07 -23.24
C TYR A 7 17.32 -16.51 -22.26
N HIS A 8 18.18 -15.56 -21.91
CA HIS A 8 19.16 -15.71 -20.86
C HIS A 8 18.88 -14.61 -19.82
N PRO A 9 18.49 -14.96 -18.59
CA PRO A 9 18.25 -13.97 -17.57
C PRO A 9 19.56 -13.21 -17.25
N ALA A 10 19.45 -11.90 -17.02
CA ALA A 10 20.61 -11.06 -16.74
C ALA A 10 21.30 -11.39 -15.41
N ALA A 11 20.58 -12.00 -14.48
CA ALA A 11 21.09 -12.46 -13.19
C ALA A 11 20.54 -13.85 -12.88
N ALA A 12 21.30 -14.63 -12.10
CA ALA A 12 20.82 -15.92 -11.61
C ALA A 12 19.59 -15.71 -10.69
N PRO A 13 18.60 -16.62 -10.72
CA PRO A 13 17.48 -16.58 -9.79
C PRO A 13 17.97 -16.66 -8.34
N SER A 14 17.34 -15.89 -7.45
CA SER A 14 17.67 -15.85 -6.02
C SER A 14 17.47 -17.20 -5.31
N HIS A 15 16.59 -18.05 -5.81
CA HIS A 15 16.31 -19.37 -5.24
C HIS A 15 16.66 -20.48 -6.26
N PRO A 16 17.35 -21.56 -5.87
CA PRO A 16 17.82 -22.59 -6.81
C PRO A 16 16.68 -23.29 -7.57
N LYS A 17 15.53 -23.51 -6.92
CA LYS A 17 14.33 -24.06 -7.60
C LYS A 17 13.75 -23.14 -8.69
N ALA A 18 13.99 -21.83 -8.64
CA ALA A 18 13.48 -20.91 -9.65
C ALA A 18 14.22 -21.03 -10.99
N ALA A 19 15.41 -21.64 -11.00
CA ALA A 19 16.12 -21.96 -12.24
C ALA A 19 15.32 -22.91 -13.15
N GLU A 20 14.54 -23.83 -12.56
CA GLU A 20 13.70 -24.79 -13.30
C GLU A 20 12.57 -24.10 -14.08
N TRP A 21 12.03 -23.02 -13.52
CA TRP A 21 10.91 -22.27 -14.08
C TRP A 21 11.35 -21.10 -14.96
N THR A 22 12.66 -20.92 -15.16
CA THR A 22 13.17 -19.86 -16.01
C THR A 22 12.88 -20.19 -17.48
N PRO A 23 12.17 -19.32 -18.23
CA PRO A 23 11.83 -19.60 -19.62
C PRO A 23 13.10 -19.70 -20.47
N LYS A 24 13.20 -20.70 -21.35
CA LYS A 24 14.37 -20.87 -22.22
C LYS A 24 14.33 -19.97 -23.47
N PHE A 25 13.15 -19.48 -23.81
CA PHE A 25 12.93 -18.65 -24.98
C PHE A 25 11.81 -17.64 -24.71
N LEU A 26 11.87 -16.52 -25.43
CA LEU A 26 10.81 -15.55 -25.53
C LEU A 26 10.34 -15.46 -26.99
N TYR A 27 9.10 -15.03 -27.18
CA TYR A 27 8.60 -14.65 -28.49
C TYR A 27 8.76 -13.14 -28.65
N ARG A 28 9.36 -12.71 -29.76
CA ARG A 28 9.50 -11.32 -30.14
C ARG A 28 8.71 -11.06 -31.42
N ASP A 29 7.94 -9.99 -31.45
CA ASP A 29 7.35 -9.50 -32.69
C ASP A 29 8.42 -8.64 -33.44
N PRO A 30 8.74 -8.93 -34.71
CA PRO A 30 9.61 -8.05 -35.50
C PRO A 30 9.06 -6.63 -35.68
N ALA A 31 7.73 -6.47 -35.58
CA ALA A 31 7.05 -5.19 -35.62
C ALA A 31 6.88 -4.54 -34.23
N ASP A 32 7.49 -5.10 -33.19
CA ASP A 32 7.39 -4.57 -31.82
C ASP A 32 7.92 -3.14 -31.78
N PRO A 33 7.11 -2.15 -31.34
CA PRO A 33 7.58 -0.78 -31.17
C PRO A 33 8.81 -0.73 -30.23
N PRO A 34 9.63 0.34 -30.32
CA PRO A 34 10.78 0.51 -29.45
C PRO A 34 10.36 0.37 -27.98
N LYS A 35 11.18 -0.33 -27.19
CA LYS A 35 10.93 -0.59 -25.77
C LYS A 35 10.54 0.71 -25.06
N VAL A 36 9.27 0.79 -24.67
CA VAL A 36 8.79 1.88 -23.83
C VAL A 36 9.22 1.56 -22.41
N THR A 37 10.07 2.40 -21.84
CA THR A 37 10.39 2.32 -20.41
C THR A 37 9.14 2.77 -19.65
N ILE A 38 8.38 1.81 -19.14
CA ILE A 38 7.32 2.09 -18.16
C ILE A 38 8.03 2.65 -16.93
N ARG A 39 7.73 3.89 -16.58
CA ARG A 39 8.19 4.46 -15.32
C ARG A 39 7.38 3.79 -14.22
N ASP A 40 8.05 3.17 -13.25
CA ASP A 40 7.43 2.69 -12.00
C ASP A 40 7.08 3.86 -11.04
N ASP A 41 6.87 5.05 -11.60
CA ASP A 41 6.48 6.23 -10.85
C ASP A 41 4.96 6.28 -10.72
N PHE A 42 4.49 6.82 -9.59
CA PHE A 42 3.06 7.07 -9.40
C PHE A 42 2.53 8.02 -10.47
N TYR A 43 1.60 7.52 -11.29
CA TYR A 43 0.94 8.32 -12.31
C TYR A 43 -0.17 9.18 -11.65
N GLY A 44 0.12 10.45 -11.37
CA GLY A 44 -0.88 11.42 -10.92
C GLY A 44 -0.36 12.52 -10.00
N THR A 45 -1.14 13.60 -9.84
CA THR A 45 -0.89 14.63 -8.82
C THR A 45 -1.22 14.10 -7.44
N ARG A 46 -0.29 14.23 -6.48
CA ARG A 46 -0.54 13.90 -5.06
C ARG A 46 -1.73 14.72 -4.55
N ARG A 47 -2.77 14.04 -4.07
CA ARG A 47 -3.94 14.65 -3.44
C ARG A 47 -3.95 14.30 -1.95
N LYS A 48 -4.50 15.19 -1.12
CA LYS A 48 -4.69 14.91 0.31
C LYS A 48 -5.64 13.73 0.47
N LEU A 49 -5.26 12.75 1.30
CA LEU A 49 -6.11 11.62 1.66
C LEU A 49 -7.20 12.07 2.62
N ARG A 50 -8.47 11.84 2.30
CA ARG A 50 -9.60 12.15 3.19
C ARG A 50 -9.99 10.91 3.99
N ILE A 51 -9.98 11.02 5.31
CA ILE A 51 -10.23 9.92 6.23
C ILE A 51 -11.45 10.26 7.10
N GLY A 52 -12.48 9.43 7.01
CA GLY A 52 -13.60 9.46 7.95
C GLY A 52 -13.45 8.34 8.97
N VAL A 53 -13.32 8.70 10.25
CA VAL A 53 -13.27 7.73 11.36
C VAL A 53 -14.63 7.69 12.04
N LEU A 54 -15.18 6.49 12.20
CA LEU A 54 -16.43 6.26 12.95
C LEU A 54 -16.08 5.61 14.28
N GLY A 55 -16.35 6.32 15.37
CA GLY A 55 -16.00 5.95 16.74
C GLY A 55 -14.65 6.51 17.17
N ALA A 56 -14.65 7.24 18.27
CA ALA A 56 -13.48 7.76 18.96
C ALA A 56 -13.18 6.89 20.20
N GLY A 57 -13.20 5.56 20.02
CA GLY A 57 -12.72 4.60 21.02
C GLY A 57 -11.19 4.52 21.03
N ILE A 58 -10.64 3.63 21.87
CA ILE A 58 -9.18 3.47 22.00
C ILE A 58 -8.49 3.15 20.66
N SER A 59 -9.11 2.34 19.80
CA SER A 59 -8.59 2.02 18.47
C SER A 59 -8.59 3.22 17.53
N GLY A 60 -9.61 4.07 17.60
CA GLY A 60 -9.69 5.30 16.81
C GLY A 60 -8.64 6.31 17.25
N ILE A 61 -8.45 6.46 18.56
CA ILE A 61 -7.45 7.36 19.13
C ILE A 61 -6.03 6.88 18.81
N ASP A 62 -5.75 5.58 18.96
CA ASP A 62 -4.46 4.98 18.63
C ASP A 62 -4.11 5.12 17.15
N PHE A 63 -5.09 4.88 16.27
CA PHE A 63 -4.94 5.13 14.84
C PHE A 63 -4.59 6.59 14.55
N LEU A 64 -5.28 7.54 15.18
CA LEU A 64 -5.00 8.97 14.98
C LEU A 64 -3.62 9.36 15.51
N HIS A 65 -3.21 8.81 16.65
CA HIS A 65 -1.88 9.02 17.22
C HIS A 65 -0.80 8.60 16.22
N HIS A 66 -0.85 7.35 15.75
CA HIS A 66 0.11 6.85 14.78
C HIS A 66 0.02 7.56 13.42
N LEU A 67 -1.17 7.97 13.00
CA LEU A 67 -1.34 8.78 11.79
C LEU A 67 -0.60 10.12 11.92
N THR A 68 -0.73 10.81 13.06
CA THR A 68 -0.07 12.10 13.29
C THR A 68 1.44 12.00 13.44
N GLU A 69 1.96 10.90 13.98
CA GLU A 69 3.40 10.70 14.17
C GLU A 69 4.12 10.30 12.89
N ASN A 70 3.50 9.44 12.08
CA ASN A 70 4.18 8.79 10.96
C ASN A 70 3.90 9.44 9.60
N ILE A 71 2.81 10.20 9.48
CA ILE A 71 2.36 10.76 8.21
C ILE A 71 2.39 12.29 8.27
N PRO A 72 2.99 12.98 7.27
CA PRO A 72 2.98 14.45 7.24
C PRO A 72 1.55 15.00 7.25
N ALA A 73 1.27 15.95 8.15
CA ALA A 73 -0.06 16.57 8.30
C ALA A 73 -0.64 17.16 6.99
N GLU A 74 0.24 17.61 6.08
CA GLU A 74 -0.16 18.16 4.77
C GLU A 74 -0.76 17.11 3.82
N SER A 75 -0.56 15.83 4.11
CA SER A 75 -0.92 14.74 3.20
C SER A 75 -2.30 14.15 3.47
N TYR A 76 -2.97 14.54 4.55
CA TYR A 76 -4.30 14.02 4.89
C TYR A 76 -5.25 15.07 5.49
N GLU A 77 -6.54 14.76 5.45
CA GLU A 77 -7.63 15.46 6.12
C GLU A 77 -8.44 14.40 6.87
N VAL A 78 -8.62 14.55 8.18
CA VAL A 78 -9.34 13.56 9.00
C VAL A 78 -10.53 14.19 9.71
N VAL A 79 -11.65 13.47 9.72
CA VAL A 79 -12.85 13.81 10.49
C VAL A 79 -13.26 12.59 11.29
N VAL A 80 -13.50 12.79 12.59
CA VAL A 80 -13.90 11.72 13.51
C VAL A 80 -15.34 11.99 13.95
N TYR A 81 -16.19 10.99 13.80
CA TYR A 81 -17.57 11.01 14.29
C TYR A 81 -17.71 9.98 15.41
N ASP A 82 -18.02 10.42 16.62
CA ASP A 82 -18.50 9.54 17.69
C ASP A 82 -19.97 9.82 17.96
N LYS A 83 -20.72 8.79 18.33
CA LYS A 83 -22.11 8.90 18.75
C LYS A 83 -22.22 9.38 20.20
N ASN A 84 -21.24 9.05 21.04
CA ASN A 84 -21.23 9.42 22.45
C ASN A 84 -20.74 10.86 22.63
N GLU A 85 -21.21 11.51 23.69
CA GLU A 85 -20.69 12.82 24.11
C GLU A 85 -19.24 12.71 24.60
N ASP A 86 -18.90 11.58 25.23
CA ASP A 86 -17.56 11.27 25.72
C ASP A 86 -16.71 10.51 24.67
N VAL A 87 -15.43 10.88 24.61
CA VAL A 87 -14.39 10.20 23.81
C VAL A 87 -13.77 9.07 24.63
N GLY A 88 -13.42 7.94 24.00
CA GLY A 88 -12.77 6.78 24.65
C GLY A 88 -13.61 5.51 24.63
N GLY A 89 -14.86 5.59 24.20
CA GLY A 89 -15.76 4.43 24.05
C GLY A 89 -16.00 3.70 25.37
N VAL A 90 -15.83 2.37 25.38
CA VAL A 90 -16.08 1.53 26.57
C VAL A 90 -15.20 1.92 27.77
N VAL A 91 -14.00 2.45 27.51
CA VAL A 91 -13.03 2.83 28.55
C VAL A 91 -13.54 3.99 29.40
N CYS A 92 -14.21 4.98 28.79
CA CYS A 92 -14.80 6.10 29.53
C CYS A 92 -16.15 5.76 30.18
N ARG A 93 -16.85 4.73 29.70
CA ARG A 93 -18.17 4.34 30.22
C ARG A 93 -18.13 3.33 31.37
N TRP A 94 -16.98 2.69 31.60
CA TRP A 94 -16.81 1.64 32.62
C TRP A 94 -15.50 1.77 33.41
N VAL A 95 -15.15 2.97 33.87
CA VAL A 95 -14.20 3.09 34.99
C VAL A 95 -14.93 2.75 36.30
N LEU A 96 -15.29 1.48 36.44
CA LEU A 96 -15.49 0.79 37.70
C LEU A 96 -14.61 -0.48 37.63
N ILE A 97 -13.34 -0.25 37.32
CA ILE A 97 -12.29 -1.22 37.59
C ILE A 97 -11.96 -1.02 39.06
N TYR A 98 -12.49 -1.91 39.91
CA TYR A 98 -11.93 -2.13 41.24
C TYR A 98 -10.44 -2.46 41.04
N VAL A 99 -9.57 -1.53 41.45
CA VAL A 99 -8.18 -1.84 41.78
C VAL A 99 -8.14 -2.09 43.28
#